data_AF-A0A7H8KWG0-F1
#
_entry.id   AF-A0A7H8KWG0-F1
#
_cell.length_a   1.000
_cell.length_b   1.000
_cell.length_c   1.000
_cell.angle_alpha   90.00
_cell.angle_beta   90.00
_cell.angle_gamma   90.00
#
_symmetry.space_group_name_H-M   'P 1'
#
loop_
_entity.id
_entity.type
_entity.pdbx_description
1 polymer ?
#
loop_
_entity_poly.entity_id
_entity_poly.type
_entity_poly.pdbx_seq_one_letter_code
_entity_poly.pdbx_strand_id
1 'polypeptide(L)'
;MRTTPWDEGDPGRLFPALDDPSALLPPPLRAAAGTLRDFAERFGGEWQLGWDELPAGPCGLAGYAEGPGMWCEAELDAPRDPLEWHPLPGPPWEPSVRTAVRCAAPVDCGSHRVHELPERAFDDPVAAVTALAEGVRWAVARALAAPPDSWARHARRC
;
A
#
# COMPACT_ATOMS: atom_id res chain seq x y z
N MET A 1 2.84 -14.88 -8.59
CA MET A 1 2.08 -14.01 -7.67
C MET A 1 0.79 -13.66 -8.38
N ARG A 2 -0.36 -13.89 -7.75
CA ARG A 2 -1.67 -13.52 -8.29
C ARG A 2 -2.23 -12.41 -7.41
N THR A 3 -2.62 -11.30 -8.00
CA THR A 3 -3.29 -10.21 -7.28
C THR A 3 -4.79 -10.32 -7.54
N THR A 4 -5.57 -10.38 -6.47
CA THR A 4 -7.05 -10.42 -6.51
C THR A 4 -7.59 -9.09 -6.00
N PRO A 5 -8.57 -8.44 -6.66
CA PRO A 5 -9.16 -7.19 -6.18
C PRO A 5 -9.58 -7.26 -4.70
N TRP A 6 -9.44 -6.14 -3.98
CA TRP A 6 -9.65 -6.10 -2.53
C TRP A 6 -11.05 -6.57 -2.10
N ASP A 7 -12.07 -6.39 -2.93
CA ASP A 7 -13.47 -6.76 -2.72
C ASP A 7 -13.84 -8.16 -3.22
N GLU A 8 -12.91 -8.84 -3.91
CA GLU A 8 -13.08 -10.20 -4.43
C GLU A 8 -12.21 -11.23 -3.69
N GLY A 9 -11.17 -10.78 -2.97
CA GLY A 9 -10.25 -11.68 -2.26
C GLY A 9 -10.70 -12.08 -0.86
N ASP A 10 -9.98 -13.05 -0.29
CA ASP A 10 -10.23 -13.58 1.05
C ASP A 10 -9.30 -12.94 2.10
N PRO A 11 -9.79 -11.99 2.91
CA PRO A 11 -9.00 -11.37 3.98
C PRO A 11 -8.60 -12.36 5.09
N GLY A 12 -9.28 -13.49 5.24
CA GLY A 12 -8.95 -14.52 6.24
C GLY A 12 -7.55 -15.10 6.06
N ARG A 13 -6.95 -14.98 4.86
CA ARG A 13 -5.57 -15.40 4.59
C ARG A 13 -4.51 -14.48 5.23
N LEU A 14 -4.83 -13.21 5.45
CA LEU A 14 -3.98 -12.26 6.19
C LEU A 14 -4.38 -12.18 7.67
N PHE A 15 -5.67 -12.32 7.95
CA PHE A 15 -6.28 -12.17 9.28
C PHE A 15 -7.03 -13.44 9.73
N PRO A 16 -6.34 -14.57 9.95
CA PRO A 16 -7.00 -15.86 10.19
C PRO A 16 -7.73 -15.96 11.54
N ALA A 17 -7.39 -15.09 12.50
CA ALA A 17 -8.02 -15.06 13.82
C ALA A 17 -9.21 -14.09 13.92
N LEU A 18 -9.59 -13.43 12.81
CA LEU A 18 -10.69 -12.47 12.80
C LEU A 18 -12.00 -13.21 12.53
N ASP A 19 -12.94 -13.16 13.47
CA ASP A 19 -14.19 -13.94 13.43
C ASP A 19 -15.12 -13.54 12.27
N ASP A 20 -15.20 -12.25 11.95
CA ASP A 20 -15.97 -11.73 10.81
C ASP A 20 -15.18 -10.67 10.02
N PRO A 21 -14.21 -11.11 9.19
CA PRO A 21 -13.43 -10.20 8.35
C PRO A 21 -14.31 -9.46 7.34
N SER A 22 -15.37 -10.11 6.90
CA SER A 22 -16.28 -9.64 5.85
C SER A 22 -17.14 -8.47 6.29
N ALA A 23 -17.39 -8.30 7.59
CA ALA A 23 -18.09 -7.13 8.12
C ALA A 23 -17.14 -6.00 8.55
N LEU A 24 -15.98 -6.34 9.12
CA LEU A 24 -15.13 -5.37 9.81
C LEU A 24 -14.13 -4.65 8.91
N LEU A 25 -13.62 -5.31 7.88
CA LEU A 25 -12.57 -4.78 7.01
C LEU A 25 -13.06 -3.96 5.79
N PRO A 26 -14.26 -4.19 5.21
CA PRO A 26 -14.65 -3.42 4.02
C PRO A 26 -14.73 -1.90 4.20
N PRO A 27 -15.18 -1.33 5.34
CA PRO A 27 -15.24 0.12 5.46
C PRO A 27 -13.88 0.83 5.27
N PRO A 28 -12.79 0.48 6.00
CA PRO A 28 -11.49 1.11 5.77
C PRO A 28 -10.87 0.75 4.41
N LEU A 29 -11.04 -0.49 3.91
CA LEU A 29 -10.55 -0.89 2.59
C LEU A 29 -11.21 -0.09 1.46
N ARG A 30 -12.54 0.10 1.53
CA ARG A 30 -13.28 0.93 0.58
C ARG A 30 -12.81 2.37 0.61
N ALA A 31 -12.51 2.90 1.80
CA ALA A 31 -11.97 4.26 1.92
C ALA A 31 -10.58 4.40 1.29
N ALA A 32 -9.69 3.42 1.49
CA ALA A 32 -8.38 3.37 0.84
C ALA A 32 -8.51 3.26 -0.69
N ALA A 33 -9.31 2.31 -1.18
CA ALA A 33 -9.54 2.08 -2.60
C ALA A 33 -10.13 3.33 -3.29
N GLY A 34 -11.15 3.94 -2.68
CA GLY A 34 -11.74 5.18 -3.19
C GLY A 34 -10.72 6.30 -3.29
N THR A 35 -9.87 6.46 -2.27
CA THR A 35 -8.83 7.50 -2.27
C THR A 35 -7.78 7.28 -3.37
N LEU A 36 -7.33 6.04 -3.56
CA LEU A 36 -6.37 5.68 -4.62
C LEU A 36 -6.98 5.90 -6.01
N ARG A 37 -8.21 5.42 -6.22
CA ARG A 37 -8.96 5.60 -7.47
C ARG A 37 -9.15 7.07 -7.82
N ASP A 38 -9.69 7.85 -6.88
CA ASP A 38 -9.98 9.27 -7.13
C ASP A 38 -8.70 10.07 -7.46
N PHE A 39 -7.57 9.69 -6.85
CA PHE A 39 -6.27 10.27 -7.18
C PHE A 39 -5.82 9.91 -8.61
N ALA A 40 -5.86 8.64 -8.98
CA ALA A 40 -5.45 8.20 -10.32
C ALA A 40 -6.37 8.76 -11.42
N GLU A 41 -7.69 8.71 -11.22
CA GLU A 41 -8.69 9.24 -12.17
C GLU A 41 -8.45 10.73 -12.44
N ARG A 42 -8.08 11.51 -11.42
CA ARG A 42 -7.77 12.94 -11.56
C ARG A 42 -6.65 13.21 -12.58
N PHE A 43 -5.73 12.27 -12.77
CA PHE A 43 -4.57 12.43 -13.65
C PHE A 43 -4.58 11.46 -14.84
N GLY A 44 -5.65 10.66 -14.99
CA GLY A 44 -5.70 9.59 -15.99
C GLY A 44 -4.65 8.50 -15.76
N GLY A 45 -4.26 8.27 -14.51
CA GLY A 45 -3.30 7.24 -14.11
C GLY A 45 -3.96 5.90 -13.81
N GLU A 46 -3.12 4.89 -13.58
CA GLU A 46 -3.52 3.56 -13.12
C GLU A 46 -3.65 3.53 -11.59
N TRP A 47 -4.51 2.65 -11.07
CA TRP A 47 -4.60 2.38 -9.64
C TRP A 47 -4.99 0.93 -9.38
N GLN A 48 -4.63 0.43 -8.20
CA GLN A 48 -5.14 -0.84 -7.69
C GLN A 48 -5.16 -0.85 -6.16
N LEU A 49 -6.02 -1.70 -5.60
CA LEU A 49 -5.89 -2.23 -4.24
C LEU A 49 -6.30 -3.70 -4.30
N GLY A 50 -5.42 -4.60 -3.86
CA GLY A 50 -5.64 -6.03 -4.01
C GLY A 50 -4.85 -6.88 -3.02
N TRP A 51 -5.29 -8.12 -2.93
CA TRP A 51 -4.68 -9.17 -2.14
C TRP A 51 -3.62 -9.88 -2.98
N ASP A 52 -2.36 -9.78 -2.57
CA ASP A 52 -1.24 -10.45 -3.25
C ASP A 52 -1.07 -11.86 -2.71
N GLU A 53 -1.48 -12.84 -3.51
CA GLU A 53 -1.40 -14.25 -3.17
C GLU A 53 -0.03 -14.82 -3.50
N LEU A 54 0.64 -15.33 -2.46
CA LEU A 54 1.84 -16.15 -2.59
C LEU A 54 1.47 -17.64 -2.64
N PRO A 55 2.19 -18.46 -3.45
CA PRO A 55 1.87 -19.88 -3.64
C PRO A 55 1.85 -20.73 -2.36
N ALA A 56 2.57 -20.31 -1.30
CA ALA A 56 2.74 -21.07 -0.07
C ALA A 56 2.66 -20.20 1.20
N GLY A 57 2.04 -19.02 1.15
CA GLY A 57 2.05 -18.07 2.28
C GLY A 57 0.79 -17.22 2.43
N PRO A 58 0.74 -16.41 3.50
CA PRO A 58 -0.28 -15.38 3.72
C PRO A 58 -0.39 -14.44 2.51
N CYS A 59 -1.59 -13.89 2.32
CA CYS A 59 -1.78 -12.83 1.33
C CYS A 59 -1.30 -11.51 1.90
N GLY A 60 -0.52 -10.74 1.14
CA GLY A 60 -0.32 -9.31 1.44
C GLY A 60 -1.54 -8.52 0.97
N LEU A 61 -1.72 -7.31 1.51
CA LEU A 61 -2.62 -6.32 0.91
C LEU A 61 -1.75 -5.19 0.36
N ALA A 62 -1.83 -4.95 -0.94
CA ALA A 62 -1.05 -3.93 -1.60
C ALA A 62 -1.92 -3.07 -2.51
N GLY A 63 -1.57 -1.80 -2.63
CA GLY A 63 -2.24 -0.86 -3.52
C GLY A 63 -1.30 0.23 -3.99
N TYR A 64 -1.63 0.78 -5.15
CA TYR A 64 -0.96 1.95 -5.67
C TYR A 64 -1.92 2.86 -6.43
N ALA A 65 -1.51 4.10 -6.65
CA ALA A 65 -2.15 5.00 -7.58
C ALA A 65 -1.11 5.92 -8.22
N GLU A 66 -1.13 5.99 -9.56
CA GLU A 66 -0.18 6.77 -10.34
C GLU A 66 -0.65 8.20 -10.57
N GLY A 67 0.29 9.13 -10.50
CA GLY A 67 0.13 10.53 -10.85
C GLY A 67 1.25 11.02 -11.75
N PRO A 68 1.29 12.32 -12.07
CA PRO A 68 2.28 12.86 -12.99
C PRO A 68 3.69 12.89 -12.35
N GLY A 69 4.50 11.88 -12.69
CA GLY A 69 5.90 11.75 -12.26
C GLY A 69 6.09 11.18 -10.85
N MET A 70 5.03 10.64 -10.26
CA MET A 70 5.01 10.11 -8.90
C MET A 70 3.91 9.05 -8.75
N TRP A 71 3.98 8.22 -7.71
CA TRP A 71 2.87 7.36 -7.31
C TRP A 71 2.75 7.31 -5.79
N CYS A 72 1.55 6.99 -5.32
CA CYS A 72 1.32 6.56 -3.95
C CYS A 72 1.35 5.04 -3.91
N GLU A 73 2.00 4.45 -2.92
CA GLU A 73 2.02 3.01 -2.68
C GLU A 73 1.68 2.73 -1.22
N ALA A 74 0.91 1.66 -1.01
CA ALA A 74 0.45 1.22 0.29
C ALA A 74 0.54 -0.30 0.36
N GLU A 75 1.17 -0.81 1.40
CA GLU A 75 1.37 -2.23 1.65
C GLU A 75 0.98 -2.50 3.10
N LEU A 76 0.35 -3.63 3.35
CA LEU A 76 0.15 -4.18 4.68
C LEU A 76 0.82 -5.54 4.73
N ASP A 77 1.98 -5.57 5.37
CA ASP A 77 2.78 -6.77 5.52
C ASP A 77 2.35 -7.55 6.76
N ALA A 78 2.34 -8.87 6.61
CA ALA A 78 2.35 -9.80 7.73
C ALA A 78 3.79 -9.95 8.25
N PRO A 79 4.00 -10.34 9.51
CA PRO A 79 5.34 -10.60 10.02
C PRO A 79 5.98 -11.72 9.20
N ARG A 80 7.31 -11.72 9.06
CA ARG A 80 8.03 -12.72 8.26
C ARG A 80 8.83 -13.64 9.16
N ASP A 81 8.94 -14.92 8.78
CA ASP A 81 9.90 -15.83 9.36
C ASP A 81 11.32 -15.28 9.13
N PRO A 82 12.14 -15.08 10.18
CA PRO A 82 13.44 -14.44 10.04
C PRO A 82 14.49 -15.30 9.31
N LEU A 83 14.25 -16.61 9.18
CA LEU A 83 15.15 -17.55 8.50
C LEU A 83 14.71 -17.77 7.06
N GLU A 84 13.42 -18.05 6.85
CA GLU A 84 12.89 -18.43 5.54
C GLU A 84 12.32 -17.24 4.75
N TRP A 85 12.16 -16.06 5.40
CA TRP A 85 11.58 -14.85 4.82
C TRP A 85 10.16 -15.03 4.27
N HIS A 86 9.48 -16.11 4.65
CA HIS A 86 8.09 -16.36 4.31
C HIS A 86 7.16 -15.58 5.25
N PRO A 87 6.06 -14.99 4.76
CA PRO A 87 5.12 -14.33 5.64
C PRO A 87 4.47 -15.36 6.58
N LEU A 88 4.28 -14.95 7.83
CA LEU A 88 3.61 -15.69 8.89
C LEU A 88 2.19 -15.13 9.06
N PRO A 89 1.17 -15.98 9.23
CA PRO A 89 -0.17 -15.51 9.53
C PRO A 89 -0.22 -14.87 10.92
N GLY A 90 -1.01 -13.80 11.07
CA GLY A 90 -1.26 -13.16 12.36
C GLY A 90 -0.41 -11.91 12.63
N PRO A 91 -0.54 -11.32 13.81
CA PRO A 91 0.15 -10.09 14.17
C PRO A 91 1.65 -10.31 14.45
N PRO A 92 2.48 -9.23 14.41
CA PRO A 92 2.07 -7.85 14.13
C PRO A 92 1.94 -7.56 12.63
N TRP A 93 0.91 -6.79 12.25
CA TRP A 93 0.79 -6.25 10.90
C TRP A 93 1.41 -4.87 10.79
N GLU A 94 2.15 -4.64 9.71
CA GLU A 94 2.93 -3.42 9.50
C GLU A 94 2.44 -2.70 8.23
N PRO A 95 1.65 -1.64 8.36
CA PRO A 95 1.29 -0.80 7.23
C PRO A 95 2.49 0.06 6.79
N SER A 96 2.90 -0.08 5.54
CA SER A 96 3.82 0.82 4.87
C SER A 96 3.05 1.67 3.88
N VAL A 97 3.12 2.99 4.03
CA VAL A 97 2.53 3.92 3.05
C VAL A 97 3.50 5.03 2.72
N ARG A 98 3.68 5.28 1.43
CA ARG A 98 4.70 6.20 0.93
C ARG A 98 4.31 6.81 -0.41
N THR A 99 4.91 7.94 -0.73
CA THR A 99 4.91 8.54 -2.06
C THR A 99 6.29 8.33 -2.68
N ALA A 100 6.34 7.81 -3.89
CA ALA A 100 7.58 7.52 -4.59
C ALA A 100 7.60 8.14 -5.98
N VAL A 101 8.81 8.26 -6.54
CA VAL A 101 9.05 8.78 -7.89
C VAL A 101 9.99 7.83 -8.62
N ARG A 102 9.85 7.73 -9.95
CA ARG A 102 10.74 6.91 -10.77
C ARG A 102 12.10 7.59 -10.82
N CYS A 103 13.17 6.83 -10.69
CA CYS A 103 14.51 7.38 -10.89
C CYS A 103 14.65 7.88 -12.33
N ALA A 104 15.25 9.07 -12.49
CA ALA A 104 15.55 9.69 -13.77
C ALA A 104 17.07 9.93 -13.94
N ALA A 105 17.90 9.26 -13.12
CA ALA A 105 19.35 9.30 -13.27
C ALA A 105 19.80 8.47 -14.49
N PRO A 106 21.00 8.72 -15.04
CA PRO A 106 21.53 7.94 -16.16
C PRO A 106 21.64 6.44 -15.89
N VAL A 107 21.79 6.06 -14.61
CA VAL A 107 21.71 4.69 -14.13
C VAL A 107 20.43 4.59 -13.29
N ASP A 108 19.41 3.92 -13.83
CA ASP A 108 18.11 3.76 -13.17
C ASP A 108 18.23 2.82 -11.97
N CYS A 109 18.09 3.36 -10.76
CA CYS A 109 18.05 2.58 -9.51
C CYS A 109 16.62 2.11 -9.15
N GLY A 110 15.64 2.34 -10.02
CA GLY A 110 14.24 1.99 -9.84
C GLY A 110 13.42 3.17 -9.38
N SER A 111 13.36 3.41 -8.06
CA SER A 111 12.48 4.42 -7.47
C SER A 111 13.08 5.09 -6.24
N HIS A 112 12.66 6.33 -5.97
CA HIS A 112 13.02 7.05 -4.76
C HIS A 112 11.78 7.29 -3.90
N ARG A 113 11.84 6.92 -2.62
CA ARG A 113 10.83 7.26 -1.62
C ARG A 113 11.00 8.73 -1.23
N VAL A 114 9.93 9.52 -1.34
CA VAL A 114 9.97 10.96 -1.03
C VAL A 114 9.35 11.26 0.33
N HIS A 115 8.22 10.61 0.62
CA HIS A 115 7.56 10.67 1.91
C HIS A 115 7.16 9.25 2.28
N GLU A 116 7.37 8.89 3.54
CA GLU A 116 7.06 7.58 4.10
C GLU A 116 6.53 7.79 5.51
N LEU A 117 5.51 7.03 5.88
CA LEU A 117 5.05 7.02 7.27
C LEU A 117 6.10 6.35 8.16
N PRO A 118 6.27 6.81 9.40
CA PRO A 118 7.06 6.08 10.39
C PRO A 118 6.52 4.65 10.56
N GLU A 119 7.42 3.69 10.70
CA GLU A 119 7.10 2.29 10.95
C GLU A 119 6.21 2.15 12.19
N ARG A 120 5.14 1.38 12.06
CA ARG A 120 4.19 1.08 13.13
C ARG A 120 3.71 -0.36 12.96
N ALA A 121 3.56 -1.05 14.08
CA ALA A 121 3.05 -2.41 14.15
C ALA A 121 1.70 -2.41 14.87
N PHE A 122 0.80 -3.30 14.44
CA PHE A 122 -0.54 -3.44 15.00
C PHE A 122 -0.85 -4.90 15.29
N ASP A 123 -1.40 -5.15 16.49
CA ASP A 123 -1.88 -6.48 16.89
C ASP A 123 -3.37 -6.70 16.59
N ASP A 124 -4.08 -5.64 16.19
CA ASP A 124 -5.50 -5.67 15.82
C ASP A 124 -5.66 -5.48 14.30
N PRO A 125 -6.32 -6.43 13.59
CA PRO A 125 -6.55 -6.34 12.15
C PRO A 125 -7.25 -5.05 11.70
N VAL A 126 -8.28 -4.62 12.45
CA VAL A 126 -9.11 -3.47 12.09
C VAL A 126 -8.29 -2.18 12.24
N ALA A 127 -7.51 -2.07 13.31
CA ALA A 127 -6.59 -0.97 13.53
C ALA A 127 -5.50 -0.90 12.44
N ALA A 128 -4.94 -2.05 12.04
CA ALA A 128 -3.94 -2.13 10.99
C ALA A 128 -4.48 -1.63 9.63
N VAL A 129 -5.65 -2.10 9.22
CA VAL A 129 -6.29 -1.69 7.96
C VAL A 129 -6.81 -0.25 8.02
N THR A 130 -7.28 0.20 9.19
CA THR A 130 -7.66 1.60 9.39
C THR A 130 -6.45 2.52 9.27
N ALA A 131 -5.32 2.15 9.87
CA ALA A 131 -4.07 2.89 9.75
C ALA A 131 -3.55 2.92 8.32
N LEU A 132 -3.69 1.83 7.56
CA LEU A 132 -3.38 1.80 6.12
C LEU A 132 -4.25 2.82 5.36
N ALA A 133 -5.57 2.84 5.59
CA ALA A 133 -6.48 3.76 4.92
C ALA A 133 -6.21 5.23 5.29
N GLU A 134 -5.87 5.51 6.54
CA GLU A 134 -5.38 6.83 6.98
C GLU A 134 -4.08 7.21 6.29
N GLY A 135 -3.15 6.27 6.17
CA GLY A 135 -1.89 6.48 5.51
C GLY A 135 -2.04 6.78 4.02
N VAL A 136 -2.94 6.08 3.33
CA VAL A 136 -3.26 6.34 1.92
C VAL A 136 -3.77 7.77 1.75
N ARG A 137 -4.70 8.22 2.61
CA ARG A 137 -5.18 9.61 2.58
C ARG A 137 -4.06 10.61 2.82
N TRP A 138 -3.17 10.32 3.76
CA TRP A 138 -2.00 11.15 4.02
C TRP A 138 -1.07 11.23 2.80
N ALA A 139 -0.75 10.10 2.15
CA ALA A 139 0.14 10.06 0.99
C ALA A 139 -0.45 10.82 -0.19
N VAL A 140 -1.75 10.63 -0.48
CA VAL A 140 -2.45 11.39 -1.52
C VAL A 140 -2.51 12.89 -1.19
N ALA A 141 -2.72 13.26 0.08
CA ALA A 141 -2.67 14.67 0.46
C ALA A 141 -1.28 15.30 0.22
N ARG A 142 -0.20 14.56 0.50
CA ARG A 142 1.18 14.99 0.18
C ARG A 142 1.40 15.09 -1.33
N ALA A 143 0.89 14.12 -2.08
CA ALA A 143 0.95 14.08 -3.53
C ALA A 143 0.35 15.34 -4.17
N LEU A 144 -0.83 15.74 -3.69
CA LEU A 144 -1.59 16.87 -4.21
C LEU A 144 -1.08 18.24 -3.70
N ALA A 145 -0.34 18.26 -2.59
CA ALA A 145 0.22 19.49 -2.04
C ALA A 145 1.42 20.03 -2.83
N ALA A 146 2.10 19.18 -3.61
CA ALA A 146 3.26 19.57 -4.40
C ALA A 146 2.90 19.70 -5.89
N PRO A 147 3.42 20.71 -6.60
CA PRO A 147 3.19 20.83 -8.05
C PRO A 147 3.90 19.68 -8.79
N PRO A 148 3.34 19.16 -9.90
CA PRO A 148 3.90 18.03 -10.64
C PRO A 148 5.40 18.12 -10.97
N ASP A 149 5.86 19.29 -11.43
CA ASP A 149 7.26 19.52 -11.81
C ASP A 149 8.24 19.41 -10.63
N SER A 150 7.75 19.49 -9.39
CA SER A 150 8.60 19.34 -8.21
C SER A 150 9.10 17.90 -8.03
N TRP A 151 8.32 16.91 -8.45
CA TRP A 151 8.66 15.48 -8.33
C TRP A 151 9.87 15.10 -9.19
N ALA A 152 10.04 15.76 -10.36
CA ALA A 152 11.20 15.56 -11.23
C ALA A 152 12.54 15.89 -10.55
N ARG A 153 12.54 16.76 -9.54
CA ARG A 153 13.76 17.03 -8.75
C ARG A 153 14.12 15.89 -7.82
N HIS A 154 13.13 15.19 -7.28
CA HIS A 154 13.33 14.02 -6.44
C HIS A 154 13.81 12.83 -7.27
N ALA A 155 13.33 12.69 -8.51
CA ALA A 155 13.74 11.65 -9.44
C ALA A 155 15.24 11.67 -9.80
N ARG A 156 15.92 12.81 -9.66
CA ARG A 156 17.35 12.98 -10.05
C ARG A 156 18.34 12.85 -8.90
N ARG A 157 17.88 12.59 -7.68
CA ARG A 157 18.72 12.49 -6.48
C ARG A 157 18.91 11.02 -6.11
N CYS A 158 19.99 10.41 -6.59
CA CYS A 158 20.49 9.13 -6.09
C CYS A 158 21.56 9.37 -5.03
#